data_AF-A0A938BDQ2-F1
#
_entry.id   AF-A0A938BDQ2-F1
#
_cell.length_a   1.000
_cell.length_b   1.000
_cell.length_c   1.000
_cell.angle_alpha   90.00
_cell.angle_beta   90.00
_cell.angle_gamma   90.00
#
_symmetry.space_group_name_H-M   'P 1'
#
loop_
_entity.id
_entity.type
_entity.pdbx_description
1 polymer ?
#
loop_
_entity_poly.entity_id
_entity_poly.type
_entity_poly.pdbx_seq_one_letter_code
_entity_poly.pdbx_strand_id
1 'polypeptide(L)'
;MKIAYFDCFSGISGDMFLGSLVDAGLEVATLKDELTKLGLCGWDLKVEKVQKRGIAGTKVSIIATEEETGERHLEDITRLIDESALSDDIKQLSKEIFLRIATAEAKVHGIESEKVHFHEVDEVNGK
;
A
#
# COMPACT_ATOMS: atom_id res chain seq x y z
N MET A 1 -17.13 12.81 -18.29
CA MET A 1 -15.95 12.12 -17.73
C MET A 1 -15.56 12.85 -16.45
N LYS A 2 -15.43 12.14 -15.33
CA LYS A 2 -14.89 12.72 -14.08
C LYS A 2 -13.41 12.35 -14.03
N ILE A 3 -12.53 13.32 -13.79
CA ILE A 3 -11.07 13.12 -13.71
C ILE A 3 -10.64 13.44 -12.29
N ALA A 4 -9.87 12.55 -11.66
CA ALA A 4 -9.05 12.86 -10.50
C ALA A 4 -7.61 13.09 -10.97
N TYR A 5 -7.01 14.22 -10.57
CA TYR A 5 -5.66 14.60 -10.96
C TYR A 5 -4.78 14.74 -9.72
N PHE A 6 -3.61 14.11 -9.76
CA PHE A 6 -2.63 14.10 -8.68
C PHE A 6 -1.35 14.78 -9.17
N ASP A 7 -0.99 15.91 -8.57
CA ASP A 7 0.30 16.57 -8.78
C ASP A 7 1.30 16.11 -7.70
N CYS A 8 1.96 14.99 -7.96
CA CYS A 8 2.87 14.34 -7.02
C CYS A 8 4.32 14.44 -7.52
N PHE A 9 4.85 15.65 -7.66
CA PHE A 9 6.19 15.91 -8.23
C PHE A 9 7.33 15.11 -7.55
N SER A 10 7.17 14.74 -6.28
CA SER A 10 8.11 13.93 -5.49
C SER A 10 7.54 12.60 -5.04
N GLY A 11 6.47 12.11 -5.68
CA GLY A 11 5.73 10.94 -5.25
C GLY A 11 4.72 11.22 -4.13
N ILE A 12 3.95 10.19 -3.79
CA ILE A 12 2.95 10.18 -2.71
C ILE A 12 2.98 8.79 -2.07
N SER A 13 2.95 8.71 -0.74
CA SER A 13 2.85 7.44 -0.02
C SER A 13 1.42 6.90 -0.06
N GLY A 14 1.25 5.60 0.14
CA GLY A 14 -0.06 4.95 0.08
C GLY A 14 -1.07 5.53 1.08
N ASP A 15 -0.63 5.83 2.30
CA ASP A 15 -1.47 6.43 3.34
C ASP A 15 -1.95 7.85 2.99
N MET A 16 -1.10 8.65 2.35
CA MET A 16 -1.44 9.99 1.83
C MET A 16 -2.44 9.88 0.68
N PHE A 17 -2.25 8.91 -0.21
CA PHE A 17 -3.19 8.66 -1.31
C PHE A 17 -4.58 8.29 -0.76
N LEU A 18 -4.66 7.35 0.19
CA LEU A 18 -5.91 6.98 0.85
C LEU A 18 -6.57 8.17 1.56
N GLY A 19 -5.79 8.97 2.30
CA GLY A 19 -6.28 10.18 2.97
C GLY A 19 -6.89 11.19 1.98
N SER A 20 -6.25 11.39 0.83
CA SER A 20 -6.76 12.29 -0.21
C SER A 20 -8.08 11.82 -0.82
N LEU A 21 -8.28 10.51 -0.97
CA LEU A 21 -9.55 9.95 -1.47
C LEU A 21 -10.68 10.16 -0.47
N VAL A 22 -10.40 9.97 0.83
CA VAL A 22 -11.37 10.24 1.90
C VAL A 22 -11.75 11.73 1.91
N ASP A 23 -10.77 12.63 1.76
CA ASP A 23 -11.03 14.07 1.64
C ASP A 23 -11.81 14.43 0.36
N ALA A 24 -11.65 13.66 -0.71
CA ALA A 24 -12.43 13.80 -1.95
C ALA A 24 -13.85 13.22 -1.87
N GLY A 25 -14.24 12.63 -0.73
CA GLY A 25 -15.59 12.12 -0.46
C GLY A 25 -15.74 10.60 -0.52
N LEU A 26 -14.65 9.83 -0.58
CA LEU A 26 -14.72 8.38 -0.41
C LEU A 26 -15.11 8.04 1.04
N GLU A 27 -16.15 7.22 1.21
CA GLU A 27 -16.56 6.76 2.54
C GLU A 27 -15.53 5.79 3.12
N VAL A 28 -15.19 5.98 4.41
CA VAL A 28 -14.24 5.12 5.12
C VAL A 28 -14.71 3.66 5.17
N ALA A 29 -16.02 3.43 5.27
CA ALA A 29 -16.60 2.09 5.24
C ALA A 29 -16.31 1.40 3.91
N THR A 30 -16.57 2.07 2.78
CA THR A 30 -16.25 1.54 1.45
C THR A 30 -14.77 1.25 1.29
N LEU A 31 -13.89 2.15 1.77
CA LEU A 31 -12.45 1.90 1.73
C LEU A 31 -12.07 0.63 2.52
N LYS A 32 -12.63 0.46 3.72
CA LYS A 32 -12.39 -0.72 4.56
C LYS A 32 -12.91 -2.00 3.89
N ASP A 33 -14.09 -1.97 3.27
CA ASP A 33 -14.66 -3.11 2.55
C ASP A 33 -13.79 -3.51 1.35
N GLU A 34 -13.28 -2.55 0.59
CA GLU A 34 -12.36 -2.82 -0.53
C GLU A 34 -11.04 -3.42 -0.06
N LEU A 35 -10.43 -2.88 1.01
CA LEU A 35 -9.20 -3.43 1.59
C LEU A 35 -9.39 -4.85 2.16
N THR A 36 -10.57 -5.16 2.69
CA THR A 36 -10.89 -6.50 3.22
C THR A 36 -10.85 -7.58 2.14
N LYS A 37 -10.99 -7.21 0.85
CA LYS A 37 -10.86 -8.16 -0.27
C LYS A 37 -9.47 -8.77 -0.39
N LEU A 38 -8.44 -8.16 0.21
CA LEU A 38 -7.10 -8.76 0.29
C LEU A 38 -7.08 -10.08 1.07
N GLY A 39 -8.09 -10.37 1.89
CA GLY A 39 -8.15 -11.60 2.68
C GLY A 39 -7.16 -11.62 3.85
N LEU A 40 -6.59 -10.46 4.21
CA LEU A 40 -5.66 -10.31 5.34
C LEU A 40 -6.43 -10.08 6.64
N CYS A 41 -6.02 -10.78 7.69
CA CYS A 41 -6.46 -10.56 9.07
C CYS A 41 -5.39 -9.77 9.86
N GLY A 42 -5.67 -9.44 11.12
CA GLY A 42 -4.67 -8.84 11.99
C GLY A 42 -4.38 -7.36 11.73
N TRP A 43 -5.31 -6.60 11.16
CA TRP A 43 -5.16 -5.16 10.93
C TRP A 43 -6.48 -4.40 11.15
N ASP A 44 -6.36 -3.09 11.42
CA ASP A 44 -7.48 -2.15 11.44
C ASP A 44 -7.12 -0.83 10.75
N LEU A 45 -8.14 -0.08 10.35
CA LEU A 45 -8.02 1.21 9.66
C LEU A 45 -8.26 2.35 10.65
N LYS A 46 -7.24 3.15 10.92
CA LYS A 46 -7.38 4.40 11.65
C LYS A 46 -7.47 5.58 10.68
N VAL A 47 -8.54 6.35 10.78
CA VAL A 47 -8.74 7.57 9.97
C VAL A 47 -8.94 8.75 10.90
N GLU A 48 -8.10 9.77 10.77
CA GLU A 48 -8.12 10.95 11.64
C GLU A 48 -7.91 12.24 10.85
N LYS A 49 -8.60 13.31 11.25
CA LYS A 49 -8.31 14.65 10.76
C LYS A 49 -7.04 15.15 11.44
N VAL A 50 -6.10 15.61 10.63
CA VAL A 50 -4.81 16.14 11.10
C VAL A 50 -4.59 17.54 10.57
N GLN A 51 -3.78 18.31 11.28
CA GLN A 51 -3.23 19.56 10.78
C GLN A 51 -1.71 19.45 10.77
N LYS A 52 -1.08 19.52 9.59
CA LYS A 52 0.37 19.45 9.44
C LYS A 52 0.85 20.77 8.84
N ARG A 53 1.73 21.48 9.57
CA ARG A 53 2.26 22.80 9.15
C ARG A 53 1.15 23.79 8.76
N GLY A 54 0.03 23.79 9.50
CA GLY A 54 -1.11 24.68 9.27
C GLY A 54 -2.13 24.19 8.22
N ILE A 55 -1.83 23.13 7.48
CA ILE A 55 -2.73 22.59 6.44
C ILE A 55 -3.54 21.42 7.03
N ALA A 56 -4.86 21.46 6.87
CA ALA A 56 -5.75 20.38 7.26
C ALA A 56 -5.76 19.26 6.21
N GLY A 57 -5.87 18.02 6.66
CA GLY A 57 -6.06 16.86 5.80
C GLY A 57 -6.47 15.63 6.59
N THR A 58 -6.69 14.52 5.90
CA THR A 58 -6.97 13.22 6.51
C THR A 58 -5.72 12.35 6.53
N LYS A 59 -5.36 11.84 7.71
CA LYS A 59 -4.37 10.79 7.86
C LYS A 59 -5.09 9.45 7.95
N VAL A 60 -4.74 8.55 7.04
CA VAL A 60 -5.13 7.13 7.11
C VAL A 60 -3.94 6.35 7.65
N SER A 61 -4.17 5.35 8.47
CA SER A 61 -3.11 4.48 8.98
C SER A 61 -3.62 3.05 9.09
N ILE A 62 -2.84 2.10 8.59
CA ILE A 62 -3.06 0.68 8.79
C ILE A 62 -2.39 0.32 10.11
N ILE A 63 -3.19 -0.15 11.07
CA ILE A 63 -2.71 -0.54 12.40
C ILE A 63 -2.69 -2.06 12.44
N ALA A 64 -1.50 -2.67 12.54
CA ALA A 64 -1.40 -4.09 12.82
C ALA A 64 -1.94 -4.38 14.22
N THR A 65 -2.87 -5.32 14.33
CA THR A 65 -3.46 -5.77 15.60
C THR A 65 -2.81 -7.07 16.10
N GLU A 66 -2.02 -7.71 15.26
CA GLU A 66 -1.24 -8.91 15.54
C GLU A 66 0.21 -8.67 15.13
N GLU A 67 1.17 -9.28 15.84
CA GLU A 67 2.56 -9.24 15.42
C GLU A 67 2.74 -10.21 14.24
N GLU A 68 2.94 -9.67 13.05
CA GLU A 68 3.33 -10.48 11.91
C GLU A 68 4.81 -10.81 12.03
N THR A 69 5.11 -12.10 12.18
CA THR A 69 6.47 -12.62 12.26
C THR A 69 6.79 -13.34 10.96
N GLY A 70 7.48 -12.66 10.05
CA GLY A 70 7.92 -13.33 8.83
C GLY A 70 8.42 -12.38 7.76
N GLU A 71 9.46 -12.83 7.08
CA GLU A 71 9.95 -12.19 5.86
C GLU A 71 9.03 -12.57 4.71
N ARG A 72 8.56 -11.59 3.94
CA ARG A 72 7.79 -11.85 2.71
C ARG A 72 8.67 -11.65 1.49
N HIS A 73 8.72 -12.68 0.65
CA HIS A 73 9.34 -12.62 -0.66
C HIS A 73 8.30 -12.23 -1.73
N LEU A 74 8.78 -11.95 -2.95
CA LEU A 74 7.91 -11.65 -4.08
C LEU A 74 6.86 -12.74 -4.28
N GLU A 75 7.26 -14.01 -4.17
CA GLU A 75 6.36 -15.16 -4.34
C GLU A 75 5.22 -15.13 -3.31
N ASP A 76 5.50 -14.83 -2.04
CA ASP A 76 4.47 -14.72 -1.00
C ASP A 76 3.46 -13.61 -1.30
N ILE A 77 3.95 -12.45 -1.74
CA ILE A 77 3.09 -11.31 -2.09
C ILE A 77 2.23 -11.65 -3.30
N THR A 78 2.80 -12.25 -4.34
CA THR A 78 2.04 -12.64 -5.53
C THR A 78 0.96 -13.69 -5.21
N ARG A 79 1.27 -14.64 -4.33
CA ARG A 79 0.30 -15.63 -3.84
C ARG A 79 -0.85 -14.98 -3.08
N LEU A 80 -0.57 -14.04 -2.16
CA LEU A 80 -1.61 -13.29 -1.46
C LEU A 80 -2.52 -12.53 -2.43
N ILE A 81 -1.94 -11.88 -3.44
CA ILE A 81 -2.71 -11.15 -4.46
C ILE A 81 -3.59 -12.13 -5.24
N ASP A 82 -3.07 -13.29 -5.63
CA ASP A 82 -3.82 -14.29 -6.39
C ASP A 82 -4.98 -14.90 -5.57
N GLU A 83 -4.77 -15.12 -4.28
CA GLU A 83 -5.78 -15.65 -3.33
C GLU A 83 -6.83 -14.60 -2.92
N SER A 84 -6.57 -13.32 -3.15
CA SER A 84 -7.50 -12.24 -2.81
C SER A 84 -8.81 -12.26 -3.63
N ALA A 85 -9.83 -11.57 -3.13
CA ALA A 85 -11.09 -11.31 -3.83
C ALA A 85 -11.05 -10.07 -4.74
N LEU A 86 -9.86 -9.56 -5.06
CA LEU A 86 -9.68 -8.44 -6.00
C LEU A 86 -10.03 -8.85 -7.43
N SER A 87 -10.32 -7.87 -8.30
CA SER A 87 -10.53 -8.13 -9.72
C SER A 87 -9.23 -8.52 -10.42
N ASP A 88 -9.33 -9.28 -11.51
CA ASP A 88 -8.17 -9.77 -12.26
C ASP A 88 -7.28 -8.63 -12.77
N ASP A 89 -7.86 -7.51 -13.19
CA ASP A 89 -7.12 -6.32 -13.61
C ASP A 89 -6.29 -5.73 -12.47
N ILE A 90 -6.85 -5.66 -11.25
CA ILE A 90 -6.13 -5.17 -10.06
C ILE A 90 -5.04 -6.15 -9.67
N LYS A 91 -5.32 -7.46 -9.71
CA LYS A 91 -4.32 -8.51 -9.42
C LYS A 91 -3.13 -8.40 -10.37
N GLN A 92 -3.39 -8.32 -11.67
CA GLN A 92 -2.36 -8.23 -12.70
C GLN A 92 -1.51 -6.97 -12.53
N LEU A 93 -2.16 -5.80 -12.37
CA LEU A 93 -1.45 -4.54 -12.16
C LEU A 93 -0.59 -4.56 -10.88
N SER A 94 -1.13 -5.11 -9.78
CA SER A 94 -0.41 -5.19 -8.51
C SER A 94 0.84 -6.06 -8.64
N LYS A 95 0.73 -7.24 -9.28
CA LYS A 95 1.88 -8.11 -9.54
C LYS A 95 2.94 -7.45 -10.41
N GLU A 96 2.54 -6.69 -11.42
CA GLU A 96 3.49 -5.92 -12.25
C GLU A 96 4.22 -4.84 -11.45
N ILE A 97 3.53 -4.15 -10.53
CA ILE A 97 4.14 -3.15 -9.66
C ILE A 97 5.18 -3.81 -8.73
N PHE A 98 4.82 -4.89 -8.04
CA PHE A 98 5.74 -5.59 -7.14
C PHE A 98 6.95 -6.18 -7.88
N LEU A 99 6.76 -6.71 -9.10
CA LEU A 99 7.86 -7.20 -9.93
C LEU A 99 8.83 -6.06 -10.31
N ARG A 100 8.32 -4.87 -10.62
CA ARG A 100 9.16 -3.71 -10.92
C ARG A 100 9.97 -3.26 -9.70
N ILE A 101 9.35 -3.27 -8.52
CA ILE A 101 10.03 -2.96 -7.25
C ILE A 101 11.13 -4.01 -6.99
N ALA A 102 10.81 -5.30 -7.03
CA ALA A 102 11.78 -6.38 -6.86
C ALA A 102 12.95 -6.28 -7.84
N THR A 103 12.67 -6.00 -9.12
CA THR A 103 13.72 -5.85 -10.14
C THR A 103 14.63 -4.66 -9.84
N ALA A 104 14.07 -3.55 -9.36
CA ALA A 104 14.84 -2.37 -8.98
C ALA A 104 15.74 -2.65 -7.77
N GLU A 105 15.19 -3.28 -6.72
CA GLU A 105 15.93 -3.65 -5.52
C GLU A 105 17.02 -4.68 -5.82
N ALA A 106 16.70 -5.75 -6.54
CA ALA A 106 17.67 -6.74 -6.99
C ALA A 106 18.89 -6.11 -7.68
N LYS A 107 18.66 -5.10 -8.52
CA LYS A 107 19.72 -4.35 -9.19
C LYS A 107 20.57 -3.51 -8.23
N VAL A 108 19.95 -2.84 -7.26
CA VAL A 108 20.65 -2.02 -6.25
C VAL A 108 21.49 -2.90 -5.32
N HIS A 109 20.97 -4.06 -4.93
CA HIS A 109 21.61 -4.98 -3.99
C HIS A 109 22.50 -6.05 -4.65
N GLY A 110 22.47 -6.17 -5.98
CA GLY A 110 23.28 -7.14 -6.73
C GLY A 110 22.86 -8.60 -6.53
N ILE A 111 21.58 -8.83 -6.24
CA ILE A 111 20.98 -10.16 -6.02
C ILE A 111 19.97 -10.49 -7.12
N GLU A 112 19.44 -11.71 -7.14
CA GLU A 112 18.32 -12.09 -8.01
C GLU A 112 16.99 -11.55 -7.44
N SER A 113 16.03 -11.22 -8.31
CA SER A 113 14.71 -10.66 -7.95
C SER A 113 13.92 -11.52 -6.97
N GLU A 114 14.09 -12.83 -7.06
CA GLU A 114 13.44 -13.84 -6.24
C GLU A 114 14.00 -13.85 -4.82
N LYS A 115 15.21 -13.32 -4.62
CA LYS A 115 15.88 -13.23 -3.32
C LYS A 115 15.67 -11.88 -2.63
N VAL A 116 14.87 -11.00 -3.23
CA VAL A 116 14.52 -9.72 -2.62
C VAL A 116 13.61 -9.94 -1.41
N HIS A 117 13.94 -9.26 -0.31
CA HIS A 117 13.16 -9.25 0.93
C HIS A 117 12.49 -7.89 1.05
N PHE A 118 11.14 -7.84 1.07
CA PHE A 118 10.38 -6.60 1.00
C PHE A 118 10.32 -5.76 2.30
N HIS A 119 11.21 -6.01 3.25
CA HIS A 119 11.28 -5.27 4.52
C HIS A 119 11.79 -3.85 4.33
N GLU A 120 12.64 -3.65 3.31
CA GLU A 120 13.22 -2.35 3.00
C GLU A 120 12.20 -1.36 2.40
N VAL A 121 11.07 -1.86 1.89
CA VAL A 121 9.98 -1.02 1.34
C VAL A 121 9.12 -0.42 2.47
N ASP A 122 9.02 -1.10 3.61
CA ASP A 122 8.34 -0.60 4.81
C ASP A 122 9.25 0.33 5.64
N GLU A 123 10.58 0.20 5.53
CA GLU A 123 11.55 1.12 6.14
C GLU A 123 11.72 2.44 5.36
N VAL A 124 10.61 3.17 5.14
CA VAL A 124 10.72 4.64 5.15
C VAL A 124 10.89 5.05 6.61
N ASN A 125 12.11 4.87 7.12
CA ASN A 125 12.60 5.42 8.36
C ASN A 125 12.50 6.95 8.29
N GLY A 126 11.33 7.48 8.62
CA GLY A 126 11.13 8.86 9.01
C GLY A 126 11.80 9.10 10.36
N LYS A 127 13.11 9.32 10.34
CA LYS A 127 13.73 10.19 11.33
C LYS A 127 13.28 11.63 11.12
#